data_AF-A0A4U8TNX8-F1
#
_entry.id   AF-A0A4U8TNX8-F1
#
_cell.length_a   1.000
_cell.length_b   1.000
_cell.length_c   1.000
_cell.angle_alpha   90.00
_cell.angle_beta   90.00
_cell.angle_gamma   90.00
#
_symmetry.space_group_name_H-M   'P 1'
#
loop_
_entity.id
_entity.type
_entity.pdbx_description
1 polymer ?
#
loop_
_entity_poly.entity_id
_entity_poly.type
_entity_poly.pdbx_seq_one_letter_code
_entity_poly.pdbx_strand_id
1 'polypeptide(L)'
;MALSIRTINDMQMICSVGKLKSYDAFLTFKIEIESMLKQFVAEHQLLRIYFIKAYPINSYVLGYLFKLHDIDKIKIEIVVDDLRLFMFFEEIDLIEFFQIKIMEA
;
A
#
# COMPACT_ATOMS: atom_id res chain seq x y z
N MET A 1 -6.00 -11.27 5.68
CA MET A 1 -5.81 -9.85 5.27
C MET A 1 -7.07 -9.46 4.52
N ALA A 2 -7.50 -8.20 4.58
CA ALA A 2 -8.67 -7.70 3.86
C ALA A 2 -8.40 -6.30 3.29
N LEU A 3 -8.83 -6.05 2.05
CA LEU A 3 -8.83 -4.73 1.43
C LEU A 3 -10.22 -4.08 1.48
N SER A 4 -10.24 -2.76 1.67
CA SER A 4 -11.47 -1.96 1.58
C SER A 4 -11.16 -0.54 1.11
N ILE A 5 -12.08 0.08 0.37
CA ILE A 5 -11.99 1.51 0.06
C ILE A 5 -12.58 2.28 1.23
N ARG A 6 -11.86 3.28 1.74
CA ARG A 6 -12.35 4.19 2.77
C ARG A 6 -11.97 5.63 2.43
N THR A 7 -12.81 6.56 2.87
CA THR A 7 -12.49 8.00 2.84
C THR A 7 -12.03 8.40 4.23
N ILE A 8 -10.81 8.92 4.34
CA ILE A 8 -10.19 9.38 5.59
C ILE A 8 -9.65 10.79 5.34
N ASN A 9 -10.07 11.77 6.14
CA ASN A 9 -9.70 13.19 5.96
C ASN A 9 -9.91 13.66 4.50
N ASP A 10 -11.09 13.38 3.95
CA ASP A 10 -11.48 13.68 2.56
C ASP A 10 -10.62 13.02 1.46
N MET A 11 -9.72 12.10 1.84
CA MET A 11 -8.93 11.32 0.89
C MET A 11 -9.44 9.89 0.80
N GLN A 12 -9.79 9.47 -0.41
CA GLN A 12 -10.08 8.08 -0.69
C GLN A 12 -8.78 7.26 -0.66
N MET A 13 -8.81 6.10 0.00
CA MET A 13 -7.66 5.22 0.20
C MET A 13 -8.09 3.76 0.12
N ILE A 14 -7.20 2.91 -0.39
CA ILE A 14 -7.34 1.45 -0.25
C ILE A 14 -6.67 1.04 1.06
N CYS A 15 -7.47 0.64 2.04
CA CYS A 15 -7.01 0.17 3.34
C CYS A 15 -6.73 -1.34 3.27
N SER A 16 -5.48 -1.74 3.52
CA SER A 16 -5.06 -3.14 3.65
C SER A 16 -4.83 -3.45 5.13
N VAL A 17 -5.65 -4.35 5.69
CA VAL A 17 -5.60 -4.69 7.12
C VAL A 17 -4.95 -6.06 7.33
N GLY A 18 -3.92 -6.09 8.17
CA GLY A 18 -3.22 -7.29 8.61
C GLY A 18 -1.92 -7.57 7.87
N LYS A 19 -1.16 -8.53 8.42
CA LYS A 19 0.22 -8.81 8.03
C LYS A 19 0.35 -9.34 6.60
N LEU A 20 1.42 -8.93 5.90
CA LEU A 20 1.77 -9.33 4.54
C LEU A 20 3.08 -10.14 4.51
N LYS A 21 3.21 -11.12 5.41
CA LYS A 21 4.47 -11.85 5.64
C LYS A 21 4.66 -13.11 4.79
N SER A 22 3.60 -13.67 4.22
CA SER A 22 3.65 -14.91 3.44
C SER A 22 3.33 -14.66 1.97
N TYR A 23 3.77 -15.58 1.12
CA TYR A 23 3.44 -15.55 -0.31
C TYR A 23 1.92 -15.61 -0.54
N ASP A 24 1.19 -16.45 0.21
CA ASP A 24 -0.27 -16.53 0.09
C ASP A 24 -0.97 -15.22 0.46
N ALA A 25 -0.50 -14.55 1.53
CA ALA A 25 -1.03 -13.24 1.92
C ALA A 25 -0.78 -12.19 0.82
N PHE A 26 0.40 -12.22 0.19
CA PHE A 26 0.71 -11.39 -0.96
C PHE A 26 -0.20 -11.71 -2.17
N LEU A 27 -0.46 -12.99 -2.44
CA LEU A 27 -1.30 -13.39 -3.57
C LEU A 27 -2.74 -12.89 -3.40
N THR A 28 -3.30 -13.03 -2.20
CA THR A 28 -4.60 -12.46 -1.85
C THR A 28 -4.59 -10.94 -2.00
N PHE A 29 -3.57 -10.26 -1.48
CA PHE A 29 -3.38 -8.81 -1.65
C PHE A 29 -3.40 -8.40 -3.12
N LYS A 30 -2.61 -9.06 -3.96
CA LYS A 30 -2.49 -8.76 -5.38
C LYS A 30 -3.84 -8.93 -6.10
N ILE A 31 -4.55 -10.02 -5.85
CA ILE A 31 -5.84 -10.29 -6.50
C ILE A 31 -6.87 -9.22 -6.09
N GLU A 32 -6.96 -8.93 -4.79
CA GLU A 32 -7.92 -7.95 -4.28
C GLU A 32 -7.59 -6.55 -4.81
N ILE A 33 -6.33 -6.10 -4.72
CA ILE A 33 -5.96 -4.76 -5.17
C ILE A 33 -6.14 -4.58 -6.68
N GLU A 34 -5.85 -5.60 -7.50
CA GLU A 34 -6.05 -5.55 -8.96
C GLU A 34 -7.52 -5.36 -9.32
N SER A 35 -8.43 -5.95 -8.55
CA SER A 35 -9.87 -5.78 -8.75
C SER A 35 -10.35 -4.35 -8.47
N MET A 36 -9.69 -3.67 -7.52
CA MET A 36 -10.05 -2.31 -7.07
C MET A 36 -9.31 -1.23 -7.86
N LEU A 37 -8.09 -1.53 -8.31
CA LEU A 37 -7.16 -0.63 -8.99
C LEU A 37 -7.78 0.02 -10.22
N LYS A 38 -8.50 -0.76 -11.04
CA LYS A 38 -9.08 -0.25 -12.29
C LYS A 38 -10.06 0.89 -12.06
N GLN A 39 -10.95 0.74 -11.08
CA GLN A 39 -11.90 1.79 -10.74
C GLN A 39 -11.19 2.95 -10.03
N PHE A 40 -10.33 2.63 -9.06
CA PHE A 40 -9.68 3.63 -8.23
C PHE A 40 -8.78 4.56 -9.05
N VAL A 41 -7.99 4.03 -9.98
CA VAL A 41 -7.06 4.82 -10.79
C VAL A 41 -7.78 5.62 -11.89
N ALA A 42 -8.90 5.10 -12.40
CA ALA A 42 -9.72 5.85 -13.34
C ALA A 42 -10.31 7.11 -12.70
N GLU A 43 -10.68 7.04 -11.41
CA GLU A 43 -11.23 8.15 -10.64
C GLU A 43 -10.14 9.04 -10.01
N HIS A 44 -9.01 8.45 -9.61
CA HIS A 44 -7.94 9.10 -8.87
C HIS A 44 -6.59 8.77 -9.51
N GLN A 45 -5.93 9.74 -10.13
CA GLN A 45 -4.61 9.61 -10.76
C GLN A 45 -3.46 9.26 -9.78
N LEU A 46 -3.79 8.94 -8.51
CA LEU A 46 -2.89 8.61 -7.42
C LEU A 46 -3.50 7.47 -6.62
N LEU A 47 -2.78 6.36 -6.53
CA LEU A 47 -3.13 5.23 -5.67
C LEU A 47 -2.63 5.50 -4.25
N ARG A 48 -3.57 5.79 -3.32
CA ARG A 48 -3.27 5.83 -1.88
C ARG A 48 -3.55 4.48 -1.25
N ILE A 49 -2.52 3.86 -0.67
CA ILE A 49 -2.65 2.60 0.06
C ILE A 49 -2.37 2.87 1.53
N TYR A 50 -3.32 2.51 2.39
CA TYR A 50 -3.14 2.57 3.84
C TYR A 50 -2.91 1.16 4.39
N PHE A 51 -1.69 0.88 4.81
CA PHE A 51 -1.32 -0.36 5.50
C PHE A 51 -1.61 -0.25 7.00
N ILE A 52 -2.58 -1.05 7.48
CA ILE A 52 -3.04 -1.07 8.86
C ILE A 52 -2.64 -2.40 9.50
N LYS A 53 -1.82 -2.35 10.56
CA LYS A 53 -1.24 -3.51 11.26
C LYS A 53 -0.57 -4.49 10.28
N ALA A 54 0.10 -3.94 9.26
CA ALA A 54 0.66 -4.72 8.15
C ALA A 54 2.07 -5.25 8.41
N TYR A 55 2.78 -4.75 9.44
CA TYR A 55 4.12 -5.22 9.74
C TYR A 55 4.14 -6.70 10.20
N PRO A 56 5.05 -7.54 9.67
CA PRO A 56 6.00 -7.23 8.60
C PRO A 56 5.38 -7.39 7.20
N ILE A 57 5.91 -6.63 6.24
CA ILE A 57 5.63 -6.77 4.80
C ILE A 57 6.78 -7.55 4.14
N ASN A 58 6.46 -8.43 3.20
CA ASN A 58 7.45 -9.18 2.44
C ASN A 58 7.92 -8.48 1.16
N SER A 59 9.02 -8.95 0.58
CA SER A 59 9.59 -8.41 -0.65
C SER A 59 8.69 -8.55 -1.88
N TYR A 60 7.74 -9.50 -1.90
CA TYR A 60 6.79 -9.64 -3.00
C TYR A 60 5.85 -8.44 -3.09
N VAL A 61 5.39 -7.90 -1.96
CA VAL A 61 4.58 -6.68 -1.92
C VAL A 61 5.40 -5.49 -2.43
N LEU A 62 6.65 -5.34 -1.99
CA LEU A 62 7.53 -4.28 -2.50
C LEU A 62 7.73 -4.38 -4.01
N GLY A 63 8.10 -5.56 -4.52
CA GLY A 63 8.28 -5.77 -5.95
C GLY A 63 7.03 -5.49 -6.76
N TYR A 64 5.85 -5.78 -6.21
CA TYR A 64 4.59 -5.45 -6.84
C TYR A 64 4.29 -3.94 -6.83
N LEU A 65 4.57 -3.22 -5.73
CA LEU A 65 4.45 -1.76 -5.68
C LEU A 65 5.38 -1.09 -6.69
N PHE A 66 6.62 -1.58 -6.84
CA PHE A 66 7.54 -1.12 -7.89
C PHE A 66 7.00 -1.39 -9.29
N LYS A 67 6.45 -2.58 -9.56
CA LYS A 67 5.83 -2.88 -10.85
C LYS A 67 4.72 -1.87 -11.17
N LEU A 68 3.82 -1.62 -10.22
CA LEU A 68 2.72 -0.66 -10.39
C LEU A 68 3.25 0.76 -10.69
N HIS A 69 4.31 1.18 -9.99
CA HIS A 69 4.90 2.50 -10.18
C HIS A 69 5.70 2.60 -11.50
N ASP A 70 6.69 1.73 -11.70
CA ASP A 70 7.68 1.87 -12.76
C ASP A 70 7.19 1.35 -14.11
N ILE A 71 6.38 0.29 -14.11
CA ILE A 71 5.88 -0.33 -15.34
C ILE A 71 4.51 0.23 -15.70
N ASP A 72 3.56 0.22 -14.74
CA ASP A 72 2.20 0.66 -15.01
C ASP A 72 2.01 2.18 -14.91
N LYS A 73 3.05 2.91 -14.48
CA LYS A 73 3.07 4.39 -14.36
C LYS A 73 2.00 4.93 -13.40
N ILE A 74 1.63 4.14 -12.40
CA ILE A 74 0.68 4.53 -11.36
C ILE A 74 1.44 5.27 -10.26
N LYS A 75 1.05 6.52 -9.97
CA LYS A 75 1.60 7.22 -8.80
C LYS A 75 1.08 6.55 -7.54
N ILE A 76 1.96 6.34 -6.57
CA ILE A 76 1.63 5.66 -5.31
C ILE A 76 1.99 6.57 -4.14
N GLU A 77 1.07 6.68 -3.20
CA GLU A 77 1.30 7.23 -1.87
C GLU A 77 0.96 6.15 -0.84
N ILE A 78 1.87 5.91 0.10
CA ILE A 78 1.68 4.90 1.16
C ILE A 78 1.44 5.59 2.49
N VAL A 79 0.41 5.14 3.19
CA VAL A 79 0.15 5.49 4.58
C VAL A 79 0.38 4.24 5.44
N VAL A 80 0.96 4.39 6.62
CA VAL A 80 1.17 3.31 7.60
C VAL A 80 0.68 3.73 8.98
N ASP A 81 0.21 2.75 9.77
CA ASP A 81 -0.26 2.95 11.15
C ASP A 81 0.75 2.51 12.23
N ASP A 82 1.89 1.94 11.80
CA ASP A 82 2.87 1.30 12.67
C ASP A 82 4.26 1.85 12.41
N LEU A 83 4.92 2.35 13.47
CA LEU A 83 6.26 2.93 13.40
C LEU A 83 7.31 1.93 12.90
N ARG A 84 7.19 0.63 13.19
CA ARG A 84 8.15 -0.37 12.70
C ARG A 84 8.07 -0.53 11.19
N LEU A 85 6.87 -0.39 10.62
CA LEU A 85 6.71 -0.41 9.18
C LEU A 85 7.24 0.87 8.54
N PHE A 86 7.02 2.03 9.18
CA PHE A 86 7.60 3.28 8.72
C PHE A 86 9.13 3.22 8.71
N MET A 87 9.75 2.83 9.84
CA MET A 87 11.19 2.66 9.95
C MET A 87 11.74 1.64 8.96
N PHE A 88 11.02 0.53 8.73
CA PHE A 88 11.41 -0.43 7.70
C PHE A 88 11.55 0.22 6.32
N PHE A 89 10.62 1.10 5.94
CA PHE A 89 10.70 1.81 4.66
C PHE A 89 11.80 2.89 4.63
N GLU A 90 12.07 3.51 5.77
CA GLU A 90 13.19 4.46 5.95
C GLU A 90 14.54 3.76 5.78
N GLU A 91 14.73 2.59 6.39
CA GLU A 91 15.96 1.80 6.30
C GLU A 91 16.30 1.34 4.87
N ILE A 92 15.30 1.26 3.99
CA ILE A 92 15.47 0.89 2.57
C ILE A 92 15.32 2.08 1.61
N ASP A 93 15.36 3.31 2.13
CA ASP A 93 15.31 4.57 1.38
C ASP A 93 14.08 4.76 0.48
N LEU A 94 12.91 4.24 0.90
CA LEU A 94 11.66 4.31 0.11
C LEU A 94 10.67 5.38 0.55
N ILE A 95 10.97 6.12 1.63
CA ILE A 95 10.08 7.15 2.17
C ILE A 95 9.74 8.21 1.11
N GLU A 96 10.75 8.80 0.48
CA GLU A 96 10.53 9.83 -0.54
C GLU A 96 9.94 9.24 -1.82
N PHE A 97 10.39 8.05 -2.22
CA PHE A 97 9.97 7.39 -3.46
C PHE A 97 8.47 7.12 -3.49
N PHE A 98 7.91 6.58 -2.41
CA PHE A 98 6.48 6.27 -2.29
C PHE A 98 5.69 7.29 -1.45
N GLN A 99 6.28 8.45 -1.16
CA GLN A 99 5.67 9.52 -0.35
C GLN A 99 5.06 8.98 0.96
N ILE A 100 5.83 8.16 1.68
CA ILE A 100 5.33 7.37 2.80
C ILE A 100 5.04 8.27 3.99
N LYS A 101 3.83 8.15 4.54
CA LYS A 101 3.36 8.92 5.69
C LYS A 101 2.94 7.98 6.81
N ILE A 102 3.16 8.41 8.05
CA ILE A 102 2.60 7.76 9.24
C ILE A 102 1.33 8.48 9.67
N MET A 103 0.27 7.73 9.94
CA MET A 103 -0.93 8.22 10.63
C MET A 103 -1.04 7.45 11.94
N GLU A 104 -0.89 8.15 13.06
CA GLU A 104 -1.19 7.55 14.36
C GLU A 104 -2.69 7.22 14.42
N ALA A 105 -3.01 6.00 14.85
CA ALA A 105 -4.37 5.49 14.98
C ALA A 105 -5.09 6.01 16.22
#